data_AF-A0A6A0H438-F1
#
_entry.id   AF-A0A6A0H438-F1
#
_cell.length_a   1.000
_cell.length_b   1.000
_cell.length_c   1.000
_cell.angle_alpha   90.00
_cell.angle_beta   90.00
_cell.angle_gamma   90.00
#
_symmetry.space_group_name_H-M   'P 1'
#
loop_
_entity.id
_entity.type
_entity.pdbx_description
1 polymer ?
#
loop_
_entity_poly.entity_id
_entity_poly.type
_entity_poly.pdbx_seq_one_letter_code
_entity_poly.pdbx_strand_id
1 'polypeptide(L)'
;MVLYSHLTLCADRSLCSLVCKWTYDGKKHSWDSKFLSDIGLEDLTRDDFRKIGSIVLPPGSVCGHVTAEAAQQLGVPQGTPVASSLIDAHAGALSLLTASREGPAGTLAVISGTSSCHLICSESRHDVPGVWGPYYGALLPGQWLAEAGQSATGALCDH
;
A
#
# COMPACT_ATOMS: atom_id res chain seq x y z
N MET A 1 -6.59 -3.14 -6.33
CA MET A 1 -7.07 -4.48 -5.89
C MET A 1 -7.76 -4.31 -4.56
N VAL A 2 -9.09 -4.49 -4.48
CA VAL A 2 -9.91 -4.18 -3.29
C VAL A 2 -10.46 -5.47 -2.67
N LEU A 3 -9.58 -6.43 -2.35
CA LEU A 3 -9.98 -7.74 -1.82
C LEU A 3 -10.91 -7.62 -0.61
N TYR A 4 -10.68 -6.65 0.28
CA TYR A 4 -11.51 -6.43 1.45
C TYR A 4 -12.93 -5.93 1.12
N SER A 5 -13.19 -5.33 -0.05
CA SER A 5 -14.55 -4.90 -0.40
C SER A 5 -15.52 -6.08 -0.51
N HIS A 6 -15.04 -7.24 -0.94
CA HIS A 6 -15.83 -8.48 -0.92
C HIS A 6 -16.09 -8.99 0.49
N LEU A 7 -15.22 -8.64 1.46
CA LEU A 7 -15.37 -9.04 2.86
C LEU A 7 -16.31 -8.10 3.62
N THR A 8 -16.26 -6.80 3.33
CA THR A 8 -16.87 -5.76 4.19
C THR A 8 -17.85 -4.84 3.49
N LEU A 9 -17.98 -4.92 2.16
CA LEU A 9 -18.70 -3.95 1.30
C LEU A 9 -18.12 -2.53 1.34
N CYS A 10 -16.96 -2.34 1.96
CA CYS A 10 -16.27 -1.06 2.01
C CYS A 10 -15.62 -0.73 0.67
N ALA A 11 -15.86 0.50 0.20
CA ALA A 11 -15.29 1.03 -1.02
C ALA A 11 -14.15 2.03 -0.76
N ASP A 12 -13.66 2.16 0.46
CA ASP A 12 -12.50 2.99 0.77
C ASP A 12 -11.24 2.39 0.12
N ARG A 13 -10.12 3.11 0.11
CA ARG A 13 -8.86 2.67 -0.51
C ARG A 13 -7.72 2.63 0.49
N SER A 14 -6.78 1.71 0.25
CA SER A 14 -5.53 1.66 1.00
C SER A 14 -4.57 2.77 0.57
N LEU A 15 -4.07 3.53 1.53
CA LEU A 15 -3.02 4.52 1.31
C LEU A 15 -1.80 3.88 0.63
N CYS A 16 -1.36 2.70 1.09
CA CYS A 16 -0.24 1.93 0.51
C CYS A 16 -0.39 1.74 -1.00
N SER A 17 -1.57 1.31 -1.46
CA SER A 17 -1.79 1.10 -2.89
C SER A 17 -1.79 2.40 -3.67
N LEU A 18 -2.45 3.43 -3.15
CA LEU A 18 -2.64 4.67 -3.92
C LEU A 18 -1.36 5.49 -4.03
N VAL A 19 -0.58 5.61 -2.94
CA VAL A 19 0.68 6.37 -2.97
C VAL A 19 1.72 5.69 -3.85
N CYS A 20 1.84 4.36 -3.77
CA CYS A 20 2.89 3.64 -4.47
C CYS A 20 2.59 3.46 -5.96
N LYS A 21 1.32 3.36 -6.35
CA LYS A 21 0.94 2.92 -7.71
C LYS A 21 -0.08 3.83 -8.42
N TRP A 22 -0.65 4.82 -7.74
CA TRP A 22 -1.68 5.71 -8.31
C TRP A 22 -1.37 7.20 -8.17
N THR A 23 -0.17 7.58 -7.72
CA THR A 23 0.26 9.00 -7.60
C THR A 23 -0.52 9.83 -6.56
N TYR A 24 -1.23 9.18 -5.63
CA TYR A 24 -1.86 9.89 -4.52
C TYR A 24 -0.79 10.53 -3.61
N ASP A 25 -0.97 11.79 -3.23
CA ASP A 25 -0.03 12.47 -2.33
C ASP A 25 -0.33 12.07 -0.89
N GLY A 26 0.44 11.11 -0.38
CA GLY A 26 0.27 10.60 0.99
C GLY A 26 0.54 11.64 2.07
N LYS A 27 1.31 12.71 1.79
CA LYS A 27 1.62 13.76 2.78
C LYS A 27 0.52 14.82 2.83
N LYS A 28 -0.03 15.20 1.67
CA LYS A 28 -1.16 16.14 1.58
C LYS A 28 -2.51 15.47 1.79
N HIS A 29 -2.56 14.13 1.73
CA HIS A 29 -3.79 13.35 1.74
C HIS A 29 -4.76 13.81 0.64
N SER A 30 -4.25 13.90 -0.60
CA SER A 30 -5.06 14.37 -1.73
C SER A 30 -4.61 13.78 -3.07
N TRP A 31 -5.56 13.69 -3.99
CA TRP A 31 -5.29 13.52 -5.42
C TRP A 31 -4.79 14.83 -6.04
N ASP A 32 -3.91 14.73 -7.04
CA ASP A 32 -3.53 15.87 -7.87
C ASP A 32 -4.44 15.93 -9.11
N SER A 33 -5.53 16.69 -9.01
CA SER A 33 -6.50 16.83 -10.10
C SER A 33 -5.91 17.48 -11.35
N LYS A 34 -4.94 18.39 -11.17
CA LYS A 34 -4.26 19.02 -12.29
C LYS A 34 -3.42 17.99 -13.03
N PHE A 35 -2.63 17.20 -12.32
CA PHE A 35 -1.86 16.11 -12.93
C PHE A 35 -2.77 15.15 -13.71
N LEU A 36 -3.86 14.69 -13.09
CA LEU A 36 -4.82 13.78 -13.76
C LEU A 36 -5.41 14.41 -15.02
N SER A 37 -5.77 15.69 -14.99
CA SER A 37 -6.27 16.40 -16.17
C SER A 37 -5.19 16.57 -17.24
N ASP A 38 -3.95 16.89 -16.86
CA ASP A 38 -2.85 17.10 -17.79
C ASP A 38 -2.51 15.82 -18.58
N ILE A 39 -2.77 14.64 -17.99
CA ILE A 39 -2.58 13.33 -18.65
C ILE A 39 -3.85 12.76 -19.28
N GLY A 40 -4.94 13.54 -19.35
CA GLY A 40 -6.20 13.14 -19.99
C GLY A 40 -7.05 12.14 -19.20
N LEU A 41 -6.93 12.16 -17.87
CA LEU A 41 -7.70 11.34 -16.93
C LEU A 41 -8.63 12.18 -16.04
N GLU A 42 -9.10 13.33 -16.52
CA GLU A 42 -9.98 14.23 -15.77
C GLU A 42 -11.33 13.58 -15.40
N ASP A 43 -11.76 12.54 -16.11
CA ASP A 43 -12.99 11.82 -15.76
C ASP A 43 -12.89 11.07 -14.42
N LEU A 44 -11.67 10.79 -13.96
CA LEU A 44 -11.40 10.16 -12.66
C LEU A 44 -11.57 11.14 -11.50
N THR A 45 -11.59 12.46 -11.73
CA THR A 45 -11.77 13.47 -10.68
C THR A 45 -13.24 13.73 -10.33
N ARG A 46 -14.17 13.14 -11.08
CA ARG A 46 -15.62 13.33 -10.90
C ARG A 46 -16.12 12.69 -9.61
N ASP A 47 -17.23 13.21 -9.10
CA ASP A 47 -17.92 12.72 -7.90
C ASP A 47 -16.95 12.51 -6.72
N ASP A 48 -16.09 13.50 -6.47
CA ASP A 48 -15.06 13.44 -5.44
C ASP A 48 -14.14 12.21 -5.58
N PHE A 49 -13.62 11.98 -6.78
CA PHE A 49 -12.72 10.87 -7.09
C PHE A 49 -13.32 9.47 -6.84
N ARG A 50 -14.65 9.31 -6.79
CA ARG A 50 -15.35 8.06 -6.42
C ARG A 50 -14.82 6.80 -7.12
N LYS A 51 -14.46 6.90 -8.39
CA LYS A 51 -13.93 5.77 -9.17
C LYS A 51 -12.60 5.25 -8.60
N ILE A 52 -11.72 6.15 -8.20
CA ILE A 52 -10.35 5.83 -7.78
C ILE A 52 -10.17 5.83 -6.26
N GLY A 53 -11.06 6.49 -5.51
CA GLY A 53 -11.13 6.47 -4.05
C GLY A 53 -11.26 7.85 -3.45
N SER A 54 -12.45 8.16 -2.90
CA SER A 54 -12.73 9.39 -2.15
C SER A 54 -12.20 9.32 -0.72
N ILE A 55 -12.25 8.12 -0.12
CA ILE A 55 -11.79 7.87 1.26
C ILE A 55 -10.55 6.98 1.20
N VAL A 56 -9.49 7.42 1.86
CA VAL A 56 -8.20 6.72 1.90
C VAL A 56 -7.83 6.40 3.34
N LEU A 57 -7.63 5.11 3.61
CA LEU A 57 -7.32 4.58 4.93
C LEU A 57 -5.84 4.23 5.04
N PRO A 58 -5.15 4.64 6.12
CA PRO A 58 -3.77 4.25 6.35
C PRO A 58 -3.67 2.76 6.70
N PRO A 59 -2.49 2.14 6.51
CA PRO A 59 -2.24 0.76 6.92
C PRO A 59 -2.69 0.47 8.35
N GLY A 60 -3.40 -0.64 8.54
CA GLY A 60 -3.88 -1.09 9.86
C GLY A 60 -5.23 -0.51 10.30
N SER A 61 -5.77 0.50 9.61
CA SER A 61 -7.14 0.98 9.89
C SER A 61 -8.18 -0.08 9.55
N VAL A 62 -9.21 -0.21 10.40
CA VAL A 62 -10.36 -1.09 10.12
C VAL A 62 -11.17 -0.48 8.98
N CYS A 63 -11.21 -1.16 7.83
CA CYS A 63 -12.01 -0.75 6.68
C CYS A 63 -13.45 -1.27 6.75
N GLY A 64 -13.74 -2.19 7.67
CA GLY A 64 -15.08 -2.71 7.93
C GLY A 64 -15.01 -4.06 8.63
N HIS A 65 -16.13 -4.78 8.62
CA HIS A 65 -16.23 -6.08 9.28
C HIS A 65 -16.73 -7.13 8.32
N VAL A 66 -16.30 -8.38 8.53
CA VAL A 66 -16.72 -9.53 7.72
C VAL A 66 -18.26 -9.62 7.71
N THR A 67 -18.84 -9.61 6.52
CA THR A 67 -20.28 -9.79 6.29
C THR A 67 -20.71 -11.24 6.55
N ALA A 68 -22.01 -11.47 6.70
CA ALA A 68 -22.55 -12.83 6.83
C ALA A 68 -22.20 -13.72 5.62
N GLU A 69 -22.26 -13.16 4.40
CA GLU A 69 -21.94 -13.89 3.17
C GLU A 69 -20.46 -14.26 3.12
N ALA A 70 -19.55 -13.31 3.40
CA ALA A 70 -18.12 -13.58 3.44
C ALA A 70 -17.75 -14.58 4.56
N ALA A 71 -18.41 -14.49 5.72
CA ALA A 71 -18.23 -15.45 6.81
C ALA A 71 -18.58 -16.88 6.38
N GLN A 72 -19.69 -17.06 5.67
CA GLN A 72 -20.12 -18.36 5.16
C GLN A 72 -19.13 -18.94 4.13
N GLN A 73 -18.58 -18.09 3.25
CA GLN A 73 -17.65 -18.52 2.20
C GLN A 73 -16.26 -18.88 2.74
N LEU A 74 -15.77 -18.13 3.73
CA LEU A 74 -14.39 -18.23 4.21
C LEU A 74 -14.23 -19.01 5.52
N GLY A 75 -15.33 -19.33 6.21
CA GLY A 75 -15.30 -20.04 7.48
C GLY A 75 -14.72 -19.20 8.63
N VAL A 76 -14.81 -17.87 8.56
CA VAL A 76 -14.39 -16.94 9.61
C VAL A 76 -15.61 -16.31 10.30
N PRO A 77 -15.50 -15.86 11.56
CA PRO A 77 -16.64 -15.25 12.26
C PRO A 77 -17.17 -14.00 11.55
N GLN A 78 -18.49 -13.89 11.43
CA GLN A 78 -19.13 -12.63 11.05
C GLN A 78 -18.75 -11.55 12.07
N GLY A 79 -18.53 -10.32 11.60
CA GLY A 79 -18.16 -9.22 12.47
C GLY A 79 -16.67 -9.14 12.79
N THR A 80 -15.82 -10.06 12.31
CA THR A 80 -14.37 -9.92 12.42
C THR A 80 -13.89 -8.64 11.73
N PRO A 81 -13.09 -7.78 12.39
CA PRO A 81 -12.58 -6.55 11.77
C PRO A 81 -11.59 -6.88 10.66
N VAL A 82 -11.67 -6.13 9.56
CA VAL A 82 -10.78 -6.27 8.40
C VAL A 82 -9.97 -4.98 8.24
N ALA A 83 -8.65 -5.10 8.25
CA ALA A 83 -7.76 -3.97 8.03
C ALA A 83 -7.74 -3.53 6.55
N SER A 84 -7.41 -2.25 6.30
CA SER A 84 -7.09 -1.74 4.97
C SER A 84 -6.01 -2.59 4.30
N SER A 85 -6.11 -2.83 2.99
CA SER A 85 -5.13 -3.69 2.29
C SER A 85 -3.69 -3.16 2.33
N LEU A 86 -2.75 -4.06 2.04
CA LEU A 86 -1.36 -3.74 1.71
C LEU A 86 -0.99 -4.41 0.38
N ILE A 87 0.02 -3.86 -0.31
CA ILE A 87 0.71 -4.55 -1.39
C ILE A 87 1.52 -5.71 -0.76
N ASP A 88 1.67 -6.83 -1.47
CA ASP A 88 2.34 -8.04 -0.99
C ASP A 88 3.74 -7.81 -0.42
N ALA A 89 4.64 -7.16 -1.16
CA ALA A 89 5.98 -6.82 -0.70
C ALA A 89 5.95 -5.89 0.53
N HIS A 90 4.93 -5.04 0.63
CA HIS A 90 4.76 -4.14 1.77
C HIS A 90 4.28 -4.91 3.01
N ALA A 91 3.39 -5.90 2.85
CA ALA A 91 2.98 -6.79 3.94
C ALA A 91 4.16 -7.64 4.45
N GLY A 92 4.99 -8.16 3.54
CA GLY A 92 6.23 -8.84 3.89
C GLY A 92 7.20 -7.93 4.66
N ALA A 93 7.39 -6.70 4.17
CA ALA A 93 8.25 -5.72 4.83
C ALA A 93 7.74 -5.35 6.22
N LEU A 94 6.43 -5.11 6.39
CA LEU A 94 5.83 -4.84 7.70
C LEU A 94 6.18 -5.94 8.71
N SER A 95 6.07 -7.19 8.29
CA SER A 95 6.34 -8.36 9.13
C SER A 95 7.81 -8.42 9.57
N LEU A 96 8.75 -8.17 8.65
CA LEU A 96 10.19 -8.17 8.96
C LEU A 96 10.61 -6.97 9.83
N LEU A 97 10.12 -5.77 9.50
CA LEU A 97 10.48 -4.55 10.21
C LEU A 97 9.95 -4.53 11.64
N THR A 98 8.77 -5.11 11.88
CA THR A 98 8.21 -5.26 13.24
C THR A 98 8.86 -6.38 14.05
N ALA A 99 9.49 -7.36 13.40
CA ALA A 99 10.26 -8.41 14.06
C ALA A 99 11.71 -7.98 14.41
N SER A 100 12.21 -6.89 13.82
CA SER A 100 13.55 -6.36 14.08
C SER A 100 13.69 -5.88 15.54
N ARG A 101 14.73 -6.34 16.24
CA ARG A 101 15.03 -5.90 17.61
C ARG A 101 15.47 -4.44 17.68
N GLU A 102 15.99 -3.89 16.58
CA GLU A 102 16.45 -2.51 16.47
C GLU A 102 15.31 -1.56 16.03
N GLY A 103 14.13 -2.11 15.77
CA GLY A 103 13.00 -1.39 15.22
C GLY A 103 13.11 -1.17 13.71
N PRO A 104 12.14 -0.45 13.12
CA PRO A 104 12.05 -0.29 11.67
C PRO A 104 13.07 0.69 11.08
N ALA A 105 13.64 1.58 11.89
CA ALA A 105 14.57 2.60 11.42
C ALA A 105 15.90 1.96 11.00
N GLY A 106 16.40 2.32 9.81
CA GLY A 106 17.68 1.82 9.30
C GLY A 106 17.69 0.35 8.88
N THR A 107 16.58 -0.38 9.02
CA THR A 107 16.46 -1.77 8.60
C THR A 107 15.96 -1.83 7.15
N LEU A 108 16.74 -2.50 6.28
CA LEU A 108 16.32 -2.80 4.90
C LEU A 108 15.60 -4.14 4.87
N ALA A 109 14.31 -4.14 4.51
CA ALA A 109 13.55 -5.35 4.26
C ALA A 109 13.74 -5.80 2.80
N VAL A 110 14.25 -7.01 2.61
CA VAL A 110 14.42 -7.62 1.29
C VAL A 110 13.38 -8.73 1.12
N ILE A 111 12.40 -8.49 0.25
CA ILE A 111 11.32 -9.43 -0.04
C ILE A 111 11.69 -10.17 -1.32
N SER A 112 12.19 -11.39 -1.16
CA SER A 112 12.76 -12.18 -2.24
C SER A 112 11.80 -13.24 -2.78
N GLY A 113 11.88 -13.46 -4.09
CA GLY A 113 11.22 -14.52 -4.84
C GLY A 113 11.82 -14.59 -6.24
N THR A 114 10.97 -14.77 -7.27
CA THR A 114 11.38 -14.66 -8.68
C THR A 114 12.10 -13.33 -8.97
N SER A 115 11.61 -12.25 -8.36
CA SER A 115 12.24 -10.92 -8.27
C SER A 115 12.40 -10.53 -6.80
N SER A 116 13.12 -9.46 -6.51
CA SER A 116 13.26 -8.95 -5.13
C SER A 116 12.88 -7.48 -5.00
N CYS A 117 12.06 -7.17 -3.99
CA CYS A 117 11.76 -5.80 -3.57
C CYS A 117 12.57 -5.44 -2.33
N HIS A 118 13.08 -4.21 -2.29
CA HIS A 118 13.92 -3.66 -1.22
C HIS A 118 13.18 -2.46 -0.63
N LEU A 119 12.78 -2.56 0.63
CA LEU A 119 11.94 -1.58 1.30
C LEU A 119 12.63 -1.05 2.55
N ILE A 120 12.70 0.27 2.68
CA ILE A 120 13.27 0.93 3.86
C ILE A 120 12.42 2.13 4.25
N CYS A 121 12.19 2.29 5.56
CA CYS A 121 11.47 3.43 6.11
C CYS A 121 12.44 4.44 6.75
N SER A 122 12.10 5.72 6.63
CA SER A 122 12.82 6.84 7.26
C SER A 122 11.83 7.89 7.78
N GLU A 123 12.20 8.59 8.84
CA GLU A 123 11.47 9.77 9.31
C GLU A 123 11.67 10.98 8.38
N SER A 124 12.77 10.99 7.63
CA SER A 124 13.15 12.05 6.71
C SER A 124 12.89 11.66 5.26
N ARG A 125 12.60 12.67 4.42
CA ARG A 125 12.44 12.49 2.98
C ARG A 125 13.82 12.31 2.34
N HIS A 126 13.97 11.28 1.51
CA HIS A 126 15.15 11.05 0.70
C HIS A 126 14.74 10.75 -0.75
N ASP A 127 15.21 11.57 -1.68
CA ASP A 127 15.03 11.36 -3.12
C ASP A 127 16.29 10.69 -3.68
N VAL A 128 16.16 9.46 -4.18
CA VAL A 128 17.30 8.65 -4.65
C VAL A 128 17.09 8.27 -6.12
N PRO A 129 18.01 8.64 -7.03
CA PRO A 129 17.88 8.29 -8.44
C PRO A 129 17.72 6.78 -8.66
N GLY A 130 16.69 6.39 -9.40
CA GLY A 130 16.40 4.98 -9.73
C GLY A 130 15.67 4.20 -8.63
N VAL A 131 15.33 4.82 -7.50
CA VAL A 131 14.53 4.23 -6.43
C VAL A 131 13.15 4.88 -6.41
N TRP A 132 12.09 4.09 -6.27
CA TRP A 132 10.73 4.61 -6.20
C TRP A 132 10.42 5.22 -4.84
N GLY A 133 9.47 6.17 -4.86
CA GLY A 133 9.13 7.00 -3.71
C GLY A 133 9.87 8.36 -3.74
N PRO A 134 10.06 9.01 -2.58
CA PRO A 134 9.68 8.54 -1.24
C PRO A 134 8.16 8.63 -1.00
N TYR A 135 7.55 7.53 -0.54
CA TYR A 135 6.10 7.43 -0.32
C TYR A 135 5.75 7.65 1.16
N TYR A 136 5.01 8.71 1.46
CA TYR A 136 4.64 9.04 2.84
C TYR A 136 3.48 8.19 3.36
N GLY A 137 3.64 7.58 4.53
CA GLY A 137 2.61 6.78 5.21
C GLY A 137 2.29 5.45 4.52
N ALA A 138 3.06 5.06 3.50
CA ALA A 138 2.77 3.90 2.67
C ALA A 138 2.86 2.56 3.41
N LEU A 139 3.66 2.50 4.48
CA LEU A 139 3.89 1.30 5.26
C LEU A 139 3.73 1.56 6.76
N LEU A 140 4.51 2.51 7.29
CA LEU A 140 4.46 2.92 8.69
C LEU A 140 3.86 4.33 8.82
N PRO A 141 2.99 4.59 9.82
CA PRO A 141 2.42 5.91 10.04
C PRO A 141 3.50 6.98 10.21
N GLY A 142 3.35 8.10 9.51
CA GLY A 142 4.22 9.27 9.66
C GLY A 142 5.62 9.15 9.04
N GLN A 143 5.97 8.01 8.43
CA GLN A 143 7.29 7.77 7.83
C GLN A 143 7.25 7.77 6.30
N TRP A 144 8.41 8.00 5.69
CA TRP A 144 8.65 7.86 4.25
C TRP A 144 9.16 6.46 3.94
N LEU A 145 8.63 5.86 2.89
CA LEU A 145 9.07 4.58 2.34
C LEU A 145 9.82 4.79 1.03
N ALA A 146 11.00 4.21 0.90
CA ALA A 146 11.67 4.03 -0.38
C ALA A 146 11.56 2.56 -0.81
N GLU A 147 11.26 2.34 -2.10
CA GLU A 147 11.07 1.02 -2.71
C GLU A 147 12.01 0.87 -3.91
N ALA A 148 12.97 -0.04 -3.83
CA ALA A 148 13.81 -0.44 -4.97
C ALA A 148 13.48 -1.87 -5.39
N GLY A 149 13.79 -2.21 -6.65
CA GLY A 149 13.48 -3.52 -7.21
C GLY A 149 14.64 -4.10 -8.00
N GLN A 150 14.80 -5.42 -7.90
CA GLN A 150 15.59 -6.22 -8.83
C GLN A 150 14.65 -7.18 -9.56
N SER A 151 14.44 -6.94 -10.85
CA SER A 151 13.42 -7.65 -11.65
C SER A 151 13.68 -9.14 -11.83
N ALA A 152 14.92 -9.60 -11.67
CA ALA A 152 15.28 -11.00 -11.72
C ALA A 152 16.34 -11.29 -10.63
N THR A 153 15.95 -12.10 -9.64
CA THR A 153 16.85 -12.59 -8.59
C THR A 153 16.77 -14.11 -8.54
N GLY A 154 15.71 -14.68 -7.98
CA GLY A 154 15.46 -16.12 -8.04
C GLY A 154 15.40 -16.63 -9.48
N ALA A 155 14.68 -15.91 -10.36
CA ALA A 155 14.60 -16.27 -11.77
C ALA A 155 15.94 -16.29 -12.49
N LEU A 156 16.90 -15.46 -12.06
CA LEU A 156 18.24 -15.45 -12.65
C LEU A 156 19.06 -16.65 -12.18
N CYS A 157 18.87 -17.11 -10.95
CA CYS A 157 19.51 -18.31 -10.43
C CYS A 157 18.96 -19.60 -11.08
N ASP A 158 17.68 -19.60 -11.45
CA ASP A 158 17.00 -20.75 -12.05
C ASP A 158 17.32 -20.96 -13.54
N HIS A 159 18.06 -20.03 -14.18
CA HIS A 159 18.40 -20.05 -15.61
C HIS A 159 19.75 -20.75 -15.89
#